data_AF-A0A0P9C9H1-F1
#
_entry.id   AF-A0A0P9C9H1-F1
#
_cell.length_a   1.000
_cell.length_b   1.000
_cell.length_c   1.000
_cell.angle_alpha   90.00
_cell.angle_beta   90.00
_cell.angle_gamma   90.00
#
_symmetry.space_group_name_H-M   'P 1'
#
loop_
_entity.id
_entity.type
_entity.pdbx_description
1 polymer ?
#
loop_
_entity_poly.entity_id
_entity_poly.type
_entity_poly.pdbx_seq_one_letter_code
_entity_poly.pdbx_strand_id
1 'polypeptide(L)'
;MKWSEMSPGQRNALVAERIFGHKVDTATVRWFTSKISAAWEVVTLMRSEMYDFTLDSDDDTWIAIFRRMGDKQYKAIAQTAPEAICLAALAVMGVQVL
;
A
#
# COMPACT_ATOMS: atom_id res chain seq x y z
N MET A 1 15.17 -5.10 1.17
CA MET A 1 14.39 -6.08 1.95
C MET A 1 13.35 -6.68 1.01
N LYS A 2 13.15 -8.00 1.03
CA LYS A 2 12.15 -8.61 0.14
C LYS A 2 10.78 -8.66 0.79
N TRP A 3 9.74 -8.35 0.03
CA TRP A 3 8.36 -8.36 0.53
C TRP A 3 7.91 -9.75 0.96
N SER A 4 8.30 -10.76 0.18
CA SER A 4 7.97 -12.18 0.39
C SER A 4 8.55 -12.77 1.67
N GLU A 5 9.68 -12.23 2.13
CA GLU A 5 10.38 -12.68 3.35
C GLU A 5 9.78 -12.06 4.63
N MET A 6 8.91 -11.05 4.49
CA MET A 6 8.26 -10.39 5.64
C MET A 6 7.01 -11.15 6.09
N SER A 7 6.86 -11.28 7.41
CA SER A 7 5.61 -11.73 8.02
C SER A 7 4.48 -10.71 7.78
N PRO A 8 3.19 -11.12 7.84
CA PRO A 8 2.07 -10.19 7.72
C PRO A 8 2.16 -9.02 8.71
N GLY A 9 2.60 -9.26 9.94
CA GLY A 9 2.80 -8.22 10.95
C GLY A 9 3.87 -7.20 10.53
N GLN A 10 5.01 -7.67 10.00
CA GLN A 10 6.08 -6.79 9.51
C GLN A 10 5.60 -5.94 8.32
N ARG A 11 4.83 -6.51 7.39
CA ARG A 11 4.29 -5.76 6.23
C ARG A 11 3.34 -4.66 6.69
N ASN A 12 2.42 -4.98 7.60
CA ASN A 12 1.49 -3.99 8.15
C ASN A 12 2.21 -2.89 8.93
N ALA A 13 3.21 -3.25 9.74
CA ALA A 13 4.03 -2.27 10.46
C ALA A 13 4.78 -1.33 9.52
N LEU A 14 5.35 -1.85 8.42
CA LEU A 14 6.03 -1.03 7.42
C LEU A 14 5.07 -0.04 6.75
N VAL A 15 3.88 -0.49 6.35
CA VAL A 15 2.84 0.40 5.80
C VAL A 15 2.50 1.48 6.83
N ALA A 16 2.26 1.09 8.07
CA ALA A 16 1.86 2.01 9.12
C ALA A 16 2.93 3.09 9.38
N GLU A 17 4.20 2.70 9.48
CA GLU A 17 5.34 3.60 9.68
C GLU A 17 5.52 4.56 8.49
N ARG A 18 5.50 4.02 7.26
CA ARG A 18 5.88 4.77 6.06
C ARG A 18 4.77 5.65 5.52
N ILE A 19 3.52 5.23 5.67
CA ILE A 19 2.37 5.93 5.10
C ILE A 19 1.78 6.91 6.10
N PHE A 20 1.66 6.52 7.38
CA PHE A 20 0.98 7.35 8.38
C PHE A 20 1.96 8.13 9.29
N GLY A 21 3.27 7.92 9.17
CA GLY A 21 4.28 8.70 9.91
C GLY A 21 4.26 8.50 11.43
N HIS A 22 3.47 7.55 11.93
CA HIS A 22 3.40 7.22 13.35
C HIS A 22 4.19 5.95 13.65
N LYS A 23 4.93 5.93 14.76
CA LYS A 23 5.38 4.67 15.37
C LYS A 23 4.13 3.95 15.87
N VAL A 24 3.64 3.02 15.07
CA VAL A 24 2.42 2.29 15.42
C VAL A 24 2.75 1.28 16.50
N ASP A 25 2.07 1.42 17.65
CA ASP A 25 2.08 0.41 18.69
C ASP A 25 1.60 -0.90 18.07
N THR A 26 2.40 -1.96 18.16
CA THR A 26 2.16 -3.24 17.47
C THR A 26 0.84 -3.90 17.86
N ALA A 27 0.25 -3.48 18.99
CA ALA A 27 -1.09 -3.86 19.44
C ALA A 27 -2.24 -3.23 18.63
N THR A 28 -1.98 -2.17 17.86
CA THR A 28 -2.97 -1.42 17.05
C THR A 28 -2.73 -1.52 15.55
N VAL A 29 -1.77 -2.36 15.13
CA VAL A 29 -1.41 -2.53 13.72
C VAL A 29 -2.62 -3.03 12.94
N ARG A 30 -3.23 -2.11 12.19
CA ARG A 30 -4.36 -2.41 11.31
C ARG A 30 -3.90 -3.43 10.27
N TRP A 31 -4.81 -4.32 9.89
CA TRP A 31 -4.58 -5.36 8.90
C TRP A 31 -4.55 -4.79 7.47
N PHE A 32 -3.72 -3.78 7.21
CA PHE A 32 -3.63 -3.05 5.94
C PHE A 32 -3.44 -3.98 4.74
N THR A 33 -2.59 -5.00 4.85
CA THR A 33 -2.26 -5.92 3.75
C THR A 33 -3.26 -7.07 3.56
N SER A 34 -4.26 -7.22 4.43
CA SER A 34 -5.21 -8.33 4.36
C SER A 34 -6.68 -7.96 4.52
N LYS A 35 -7.00 -6.73 4.95
CA LYS A 35 -8.38 -6.21 5.02
C LYS A 35 -8.54 -5.01 4.11
N ILE A 36 -9.45 -5.12 3.16
CA ILE A 36 -9.70 -4.05 2.18
C ILE A 36 -10.15 -2.75 2.85
N SER A 37 -10.93 -2.80 3.94
CA SER A 37 -11.32 -1.61 4.69
C SER A 37 -10.13 -0.86 5.28
N ALA A 38 -9.13 -1.59 5.82
CA ALA A 38 -7.89 -0.99 6.31
C ALA A 38 -7.03 -0.45 5.15
N ALA A 39 -6.88 -1.22 4.06
CA ALA A 39 -6.18 -0.74 2.87
C ALA A 39 -6.81 0.54 2.28
N TRP A 40 -8.12 0.71 2.39
CA TRP A 40 -8.80 1.90 1.90
C TRP A 40 -8.44 3.18 2.67
N GLU A 41 -7.95 3.05 3.91
CA GLU A 41 -7.43 4.19 4.66
C GLU A 41 -6.13 4.72 4.06
N VAL A 42 -5.29 3.83 3.51
CA VAL A 42 -4.11 4.19 2.73
C VAL A 42 -4.53 4.97 1.48
N VAL A 43 -5.57 4.52 0.77
CA VAL A 43 -6.11 5.23 -0.39
C VAL A 43 -6.64 6.61 0.00
N THR A 44 -7.37 6.69 1.11
CA THR A 44 -7.94 7.95 1.61
C THR A 44 -6.85 8.97 1.92
N LEU A 45 -5.77 8.54 2.59
CA LEU A 45 -4.63 9.41 2.86
C LEU A 45 -3.90 9.84 1.58
N MET A 46 -3.62 8.91 0.66
CA MET A 46 -2.95 9.25 -0.60
C MET A 46 -3.78 10.26 -1.43
N ARG A 47 -5.10 10.13 -1.41
CA ARG A 47 -5.99 11.10 -2.07
C ARG A 47 -5.96 12.48 -1.41
N SER A 48 -5.84 12.57 -0.08
CA SER A 48 -5.65 13.88 0.57
C SER A 48 -4.32 14.53 0.19
N GLU A 49 -3.31 13.73 -0.16
CA GLU A 49 -2.03 14.18 -0.71
C GLU A 49 -2.04 14.40 -2.24
N MET A 50 -3.24 14.52 -2.83
CA MET A 50 -3.47 14.80 -4.26
C MET A 50 -3.00 13.69 -5.22
N TYR A 51 -3.01 12.43 -4.77
CA TYR A 51 -2.86 11.28 -5.67
C TYR A 51 -4.24 10.78 -6.14
N ASP A 52 -4.39 10.66 -7.45
CA ASP A 52 -5.44 9.85 -8.05
C ASP A 52 -5.14 8.37 -7.82
N PHE A 53 -6.19 7.57 -7.66
CA PHE A 53 -6.09 6.14 -7.38
C PHE A 53 -7.00 5.34 -8.30
N THR A 54 -6.41 4.32 -8.93
CA THR A 54 -7.11 3.30 -9.70
C THR A 54 -6.77 1.92 -9.14
N LEU A 55 -7.78 1.08 -9.01
CA LEU A 55 -7.64 -0.33 -8.70
C LEU A 55 -8.31 -1.13 -9.82
N ASP A 56 -7.57 -2.07 -10.38
CA ASP A 56 -8.06 -2.98 -11.41
C ASP A 56 -7.73 -4.43 -11.02
N SER A 57 -8.39 -5.38 -11.66
CA SER A 57 -8.13 -6.81 -11.52
C SER A 57 -7.88 -7.42 -12.88
N ASP A 58 -6.82 -8.21 -13.00
CA ASP A 58 -6.46 -8.92 -14.23
C ASP A 58 -6.14 -10.39 -13.86
N ASP A 59 -6.93 -11.30 -14.41
CA ASP A 59 -6.99 -12.72 -14.06
C ASP A 59 -7.05 -12.95 -12.53
N ASP A 60 -5.94 -13.44 -11.96
CA ASP A 60 -5.77 -13.77 -10.53
C ASP A 60 -4.95 -12.71 -9.78
N THR A 61 -4.82 -11.51 -10.34
CA THR A 61 -4.01 -10.43 -9.76
C THR A 61 -4.78 -9.12 -9.67
N TRP A 62 -4.31 -8.29 -8.75
CA TRP A 62 -4.80 -6.95 -8.51
C TRP A 62 -3.73 -5.94 -8.85
N ILE A 63 -4.12 -4.90 -9.57
CA ILE A 63 -3.25 -3.83 -10.03
C ILE A 63 -3.70 -2.53 -9.36
N ALA A 64 -2.86 -1.99 -8.47
CA ALA A 64 -3.08 -0.69 -7.84
C ALA A 64 -2.16 0.35 -8.46
N ILE A 65 -2.71 1.52 -8.78
CA ILE A 65 -1.98 2.64 -9.38
C ILE A 65 -2.29 3.92 -8.60
N PHE A 66 -1.26 4.57 -8.08
CA PHE A 66 -1.32 5.96 -7.63
C PHE A 66 -0.65 6.87 -8.66
N ARG A 67 -1.31 7.99 -9.00
CA ARG A 67 -0.79 8.98 -9.95
C ARG A 67 -1.00 10.38 -9.40
N ARG A 68 0.01 11.22 -9.51
CA ARG A 68 -0.13 12.67 -9.32
C ARG A 68 -0.09 13.36 -10.69
N MET A 69 -0.92 14.38 -10.91
CA MET A 69 -0.98 15.07 -12.21
C MET A 69 0.40 15.64 -12.57
N GLY A 70 0.89 15.33 -13.78
CA GLY A 70 2.22 15.75 -14.26
C GLY A 70 3.39 14.87 -13.79
N ASP A 71 3.15 13.90 -12.91
CA ASP A 71 4.18 13.07 -12.29
C ASP A 71 4.19 11.61 -12.78
N LYS A 72 5.16 10.86 -12.26
CA LYS A 72 5.31 9.41 -12.42
C LYS A 72 4.11 8.66 -11.85
N GLN A 73 3.74 7.56 -12.52
CA GLN A 73 2.77 6.59 -11.98
C GLN A 73 3.46 5.57 -11.09
N TYR A 74 2.84 5.26 -9.95
CA TYR A 74 3.31 4.27 -8.98
C TYR A 74 2.38 3.08 -9.03
N LYS A 75 2.84 2.00 -9.65
CA LYS A 75 2.07 0.78 -9.89
C LYS A 75 2.60 -0.36 -9.03
N ALA A 76 1.70 -1.16 -8.47
CA ALA A 76 2.02 -2.46 -7.88
C ALA A 76 1.01 -3.52 -8.29
N ILE A 77 1.48 -4.77 -8.32
CA ILE A 77 0.69 -5.96 -8.64
C ILE A 77 0.81 -6.93 -7.48
N ALA A 78 -0.31 -7.48 -7.02
CA ALA A 78 -0.34 -8.51 -5.98
C ALA A 78 -1.50 -9.48 -6.18
N GLN A 79 -1.50 -10.61 -5.45
CA GLN A 79 -2.60 -11.56 -5.49
C GLN A 79 -3.87 -11.05 -4.79
N THR A 80 -3.75 -10.01 -3.96
CA THR A 80 -4.90 -9.44 -3.24
C THR A 80 -4.95 -7.93 -3.39
N ALA A 81 -6.17 -7.38 -3.48
CA ALA A 81 -6.38 -5.93 -3.54
C ALA A 81 -5.70 -5.16 -2.39
N PRO A 82 -5.83 -5.57 -1.11
CA PRO A 82 -5.21 -4.84 -0.01
C PRO A 82 -3.68 -4.78 -0.13
N GLU A 83 -3.06 -5.88 -0.56
CA GLU A 83 -1.62 -5.95 -0.76
C GLU A 83 -1.15 -5.08 -1.92
N ALA A 84 -1.85 -5.12 -3.06
CA ALA A 84 -1.54 -4.26 -4.21
C ALA A 84 -1.60 -2.78 -3.83
N ILE A 85 -2.65 -2.36 -3.10
CA ILE A 85 -2.81 -0.99 -2.60
C ILE A 85 -1.61 -0.58 -1.74
N CYS A 86 -1.25 -1.41 -0.77
CA CYS A 86 -0.16 -1.11 0.15
C CYS A 86 1.19 -1.01 -0.57
N LEU A 87 1.46 -1.92 -1.51
CA LEU A 87 2.70 -1.90 -2.30
C LEU A 87 2.80 -0.66 -3.18
N ALA A 88 1.71 -0.27 -3.85
CA ALA A 88 1.70 0.93 -4.70
C ALA A 88 1.94 2.20 -3.85
N ALA A 89 1.33 2.26 -2.67
CA ALA A 89 1.53 3.37 -1.72
C ALA A 89 2.96 3.43 -1.17
N LEU A 90 3.57 2.28 -0.86
CA LEU A 90 4.98 2.23 -0.45
C LEU A 90 5.92 2.70 -1.57
N ALA A 91 5.60 2.38 -2.83
CA ALA A 91 6.34 2.87 -3.98
C ALA A 91 6.26 4.40 -4.10
N VAL A 92 5.12 5.02 -3.78
CA VAL A 92 4.98 6.50 -3.69
C VAL A 92 5.99 7.06 -2.68
N MET A 93 6.15 6.41 -1.52
CA MET A 93 7.10 6.81 -0.48
C MET A 93 8.57 6.46 -0.80
N GLY A 94 8.87 6.00 -2.02
CA GLY A 94 10.22 5.60 -2.43
C GLY A 94 10.69 4.28 -1.80
N VAL A 95 9.80 3.51 -1.18
CA VAL A 95 10.13 2.22 -0.57
C VAL A 95 10.00 1.12 -1.63
N GLN A 96 11.14 0.59 -2.06
CA GLN A 96 11.19 -0.57 -2.95
C GLN A 96 11.35 -1.85 -2.13
N VAL A 97 10.33 -2.70 -2.18
CA VAL A 97 10.33 -4.04 -1.62
C VAL A 97 10.41 -5.01 -2.79
N LEU A 98 11.51 -5.77 -2.83
CA LEU A 98 11.85 -6.70 -3.92
C LEU A 98 11.18 -8.07 -3.75
#